data_AF-A0AAQ3QN01-F1
#
_entry.id   AF-A0AAQ3QN01-F1
#
_cell.length_a   1.000
_cell.length_b   1.000
_cell.length_c   1.000
_cell.angle_alpha   90.00
_cell.angle_beta   90.00
_cell.angle_gamma   90.00
#
_symmetry.space_group_name_H-M   'P 1'
#
loop_
_entity.id
_entity.type
_entity.pdbx_description
1 polymer ?
#
loop_
_entity_poly.entity_id
_entity_poly.type
_entity_poly.pdbx_seq_one_letter_code
_entity_poly.pdbx_strand_id
1 'polypeptide(L)'
;MPCRSLLRVYPDFYTLSAALRACSADSLIRPGQQVHALAITSSIAGDPLVSTRLIDMYFSCRLPAVAAWVFDSVLPPALKNHVLWTMFITGLTKNGETCTAMERFRSMRALGIESNQFTLLTMLSACASERVLRFGCQVHGCTMWMGFGSSPFVQSSLVSLYSKCSDFSSAKQVFQTSDLDDPVSWNALIVSCARGTLHEDALSLFPEMHH
;
A
#
# COMPACT_ATOMS: atom_id res chain seq x y z
N MET A 1 -19.85 46.52 -28.39
CA MET A 1 -19.19 45.30 -27.87
C MET A 1 -19.58 45.15 -26.41
N PRO A 2 -20.35 44.13 -26.02
CA PRO A 2 -20.73 43.96 -24.63
C PRO A 2 -19.54 43.38 -23.85
N CYS A 3 -19.18 44.05 -22.77
CA CYS A 3 -18.21 43.58 -21.78
C CYS A 3 -18.78 42.26 -21.21
N ARG A 4 -18.18 41.11 -21.56
CA ARG A 4 -18.45 39.85 -20.85
C ARG A 4 -18.00 40.08 -19.41
N SER A 5 -18.94 40.32 -18.51
CA SER A 5 -18.72 40.06 -17.09
C SER A 5 -18.23 38.61 -17.02
N LEU A 6 -16.95 38.43 -16.68
CA LEU A 6 -16.41 37.12 -16.35
C LEU A 6 -17.18 36.65 -15.12
N LEU A 7 -18.25 35.89 -15.35
CA LEU A 7 -18.86 35.06 -14.32
C LEU A 7 -17.68 34.28 -13.71
N ARG A 8 -17.34 34.58 -12.46
CA ARG A 8 -16.36 33.79 -11.71
C ARG A 8 -16.95 32.39 -11.60
N VAL A 9 -16.56 31.51 -12.52
CA VAL A 9 -16.82 30.09 -12.43
C VAL A 9 -15.95 29.59 -11.29
N TYR A 10 -16.58 29.28 -10.16
CA TYR A 10 -15.88 28.66 -9.04
C TYR A 10 -15.68 27.18 -9.38
N PRO A 11 -14.45 26.64 -9.24
CA PRO A 11 -14.20 25.23 -9.49
C PRO A 11 -14.98 24.38 -8.47
N ASP A 12 -15.70 23.39 -8.99
CA ASP A 12 -16.38 22.39 -8.19
C ASP A 12 -15.43 21.25 -7.80
N PHE A 13 -15.94 20.27 -7.05
CA PHE A 13 -15.17 19.12 -6.59
C PHE A 13 -14.63 18.26 -7.75
N TYR A 14 -15.32 18.21 -8.90
CA TYR A 14 -14.82 17.53 -10.11
C TYR A 14 -13.62 18.26 -10.72
N THR A 15 -13.70 19.59 -10.82
CA THR A 15 -12.64 20.43 -11.37
C THR A 15 -11.38 20.34 -10.53
N LEU A 16 -11.51 20.45 -9.20
CA LEU A 16 -10.37 20.29 -8.28
C LEU A 16 -9.80 18.87 -8.32
N SER A 17 -10.65 17.84 -8.37
CA SER A 17 -10.22 16.44 -8.48
C SER A 17 -9.39 16.18 -9.75
N ALA A 18 -9.81 16.75 -10.89
CA ALA A 18 -9.06 16.65 -12.14
C ALA A 18 -7.70 17.37 -12.06
N ALA A 19 -7.67 18.58 -11.48
CA ALA A 19 -6.43 19.32 -11.28
C ALA A 19 -5.45 18.58 -10.35
N LEU A 20 -5.94 18.02 -9.24
CA LEU A 20 -5.14 17.21 -8.32
C LEU A 20 -4.59 15.95 -8.99
N ARG A 21 -5.37 15.31 -9.87
CA ARG A 21 -4.89 14.15 -10.63
C ARG A 21 -3.74 14.52 -11.56
N ALA A 22 -3.82 15.66 -12.25
CA ALA A 22 -2.71 16.14 -13.08
C ALA A 22 -1.46 16.43 -12.22
N CYS A 23 -1.65 17.05 -11.05
CA CYS A 23 -0.55 17.29 -10.12
C CYS A 23 0.07 15.99 -9.59
N SER A 24 -0.73 14.96 -9.33
CA SER A 24 -0.26 13.64 -8.90
C SER A 24 0.57 12.95 -9.99
N ALA A 25 0.10 12.99 -11.25
CA ALA A 25 0.78 12.34 -12.38
C ALA A 25 2.20 12.87 -12.62
N ASP A 26 2.37 14.19 -12.53
CA ASP A 26 3.65 14.86 -12.80
C ASP A 26 4.38 15.29 -11.51
N SER A 27 3.90 14.84 -10.34
CA SER A 27 4.45 15.21 -9.01
C SER A 27 4.62 16.73 -8.81
N LEU A 28 3.64 17.50 -9.30
CA LEU A 28 3.64 18.96 -9.28
C LEU A 28 3.18 19.51 -7.94
N ILE A 29 4.12 19.64 -7.01
CA ILE A 29 3.82 20.08 -5.64
C ILE A 29 3.26 21.50 -5.56
N ARG A 30 3.83 22.48 -6.28
CA ARG A 30 3.41 23.89 -6.16
C ARG A 30 1.97 24.10 -6.66
N PRO A 31 1.59 23.64 -7.87
CA PRO A 31 0.20 23.67 -8.30
C PRO A 31 -0.72 22.86 -7.38
N GLY A 32 -0.27 21.68 -6.92
CA GLY A 32 -1.05 20.86 -5.98
C GLY A 32 -1.39 21.60 -4.67
N GLN A 33 -0.44 22.34 -4.10
CA GLN A 33 -0.66 23.17 -2.91
C GLN A 33 -1.61 24.35 -3.19
N GLN A 34 -1.56 24.95 -4.38
CA GLN A 34 -2.51 26.00 -4.77
C GLN A 34 -3.93 25.44 -4.89
N VAL A 35 -4.08 24.25 -5.48
CA VAL A 35 -5.36 23.54 -5.58
C VAL A 35 -5.89 23.15 -4.19
N HIS A 36 -5.01 22.69 -3.28
CA HIS A 36 -5.39 22.41 -1.90
C HIS A 36 -5.84 23.68 -1.16
N ALA A 37 -5.10 24.79 -1.27
CA ALA A 37 -5.50 26.07 -0.67
C ALA A 37 -6.86 26.53 -1.21
N LEU A 38 -7.11 26.36 -2.51
CA LEU A 38 -8.39 26.67 -3.14
C LEU A 38 -9.53 25.75 -2.65
N ALA A 39 -9.25 24.47 -2.40
CA ALA A 39 -10.21 23.55 -1.80
C ALA A 39 -10.63 23.98 -0.39
N ILE A 40 -9.69 24.48 0.40
CA ILE A 40 -9.95 25.01 1.75
C ILE A 40 -10.78 26.29 1.69
N THR A 41 -10.38 27.26 0.86
CA THR A 41 -11.11 28.55 0.76
C THR A 41 -12.50 28.39 0.15
N SER A 42 -12.71 27.35 -0.67
CA SER A 42 -14.01 27.00 -1.24
C SER A 42 -14.84 26.06 -0.34
N SER A 43 -14.34 25.70 0.85
CA SER A 43 -15.03 24.81 1.81
C SER A 43 -15.38 23.41 1.27
N ILE A 44 -14.63 22.91 0.28
CA ILE A 44 -14.84 21.58 -0.33
C ILE A 44 -13.68 20.61 -0.09
N ALA A 45 -12.67 20.99 0.70
CA ALA A 45 -11.55 20.11 1.02
C ALA A 45 -11.99 18.80 1.71
N GLY A 46 -13.06 18.84 2.51
CA GLY A 46 -13.62 17.66 3.19
C GLY A 46 -14.47 16.75 2.31
N ASP A 47 -14.73 17.14 1.05
CA ASP A 47 -15.43 16.27 0.11
C ASP A 47 -14.64 14.95 -0.10
N PRO A 48 -15.28 13.77 -0.06
CA PRO A 48 -14.58 12.49 -0.20
C PRO A 48 -13.72 12.38 -1.46
N LEU A 49 -14.17 12.93 -2.59
CA LEU A 49 -13.42 12.87 -3.83
C LEU A 49 -12.19 13.77 -3.75
N VAL A 50 -12.36 15.01 -3.27
CA VAL A 50 -11.27 15.98 -3.15
C VAL A 50 -10.22 15.53 -2.12
N SER A 51 -10.63 15.16 -0.91
CA SER A 51 -9.73 14.68 0.15
C SER A 51 -8.95 13.44 -0.26
N THR A 52 -9.59 12.45 -0.90
CA THR A 52 -8.91 11.25 -1.44
C THR A 52 -7.85 11.63 -2.47
N ARG A 53 -8.14 12.59 -3.36
CA ARG A 53 -7.19 13.06 -4.38
C ARG A 53 -6.06 13.90 -3.79
N LEU A 54 -6.32 14.65 -2.73
CA LEU A 54 -5.29 15.38 -1.99
C LEU A 54 -4.30 14.41 -1.35
N ILE A 55 -4.80 13.35 -0.70
CA ILE A 55 -3.95 12.30 -0.11
C ILE A 55 -3.06 11.65 -1.18
N ASP A 56 -3.65 11.23 -2.31
CA ASP A 56 -2.91 10.65 -3.43
C ASP A 56 -1.86 11.62 -3.99
N MET A 57 -2.22 12.88 -4.25
CA MET A 57 -1.31 13.91 -4.77
C MET A 57 -0.12 14.14 -3.84
N TYR A 58 -0.36 14.22 -2.53
CA TYR A 58 0.73 14.39 -1.56
C TYR A 58 1.64 13.17 -1.45
N PHE A 59 1.10 11.95 -1.56
CA PHE A 59 1.94 10.75 -1.65
C PHE A 59 2.77 10.71 -2.93
N SER A 60 2.21 11.09 -4.08
CA SER A 60 2.95 11.18 -5.35
C SER A 60 4.06 12.23 -5.27
N CYS A 61 3.81 13.35 -4.57
CA CYS A 61 4.81 14.40 -4.34
C CYS A 61 5.80 14.11 -3.20
N ARG A 62 5.87 12.88 -2.69
CA ARG A 62 6.78 12.47 -1.60
C ARG A 62 6.62 13.26 -0.29
N LEU A 63 5.38 13.63 0.06
CA LEU A 63 5.04 14.35 1.29
C LEU A 63 4.06 13.55 2.16
N PRO A 64 4.47 12.37 2.70
CA PRO A 64 3.58 11.49 3.44
C PRO A 64 3.02 12.12 4.72
N ALA A 65 3.75 13.04 5.38
CA ALA A 65 3.27 13.75 6.55
C ALA A 65 2.04 14.62 6.27
N VAL A 66 2.01 15.28 5.10
CA VAL A 66 0.85 16.10 4.70
C VAL A 66 -0.31 15.21 4.28
N ALA A 67 -0.04 14.11 3.56
CA ALA A 67 -1.05 13.11 3.23
C ALA A 67 -1.71 12.54 4.51
N ALA A 68 -0.90 12.25 5.54
CA ALA A 68 -1.40 11.81 6.84
C ALA A 68 -2.27 12.86 7.53
N TRP A 69 -1.85 14.13 7.51
CA TRP A 69 -2.68 15.21 8.04
C TRP A 69 -4.03 15.33 7.32
N VAL A 70 -4.06 15.24 5.98
CA VAL A 70 -5.33 15.26 5.22
C VAL A 70 -6.19 14.06 5.58
N PHE A 71 -5.60 12.86 5.66
CA PHE A 71 -6.31 11.66 6.07
C PHE A 71 -6.89 11.79 7.48
N ASP A 72 -6.13 12.31 8.44
CA ASP A 72 -6.55 12.38 9.84
C ASP A 72 -7.53 13.52 10.12
N SER A 73 -7.27 14.70 9.56
CA SER A 73 -7.92 15.97 9.95
C SER A 73 -8.96 16.48 8.96
N VAL A 74 -8.83 16.12 7.67
CA VAL A 74 -9.71 16.66 6.60
C VAL A 74 -10.72 15.62 6.13
N LEU A 75 -10.29 14.38 5.90
CA LEU A 75 -11.14 13.29 5.45
C LEU A 75 -12.10 12.87 6.60
N PRO A 76 -13.43 12.97 6.41
CA PRO A 76 -14.39 12.64 7.46
C PRO A 76 -14.27 11.19 7.95
N PRO A 77 -14.32 10.94 9.29
CA PRO A 77 -14.17 9.60 9.84
C PRO A 77 -15.16 8.57 9.27
N ALA A 78 -16.42 8.97 9.04
CA ALA A 78 -17.46 8.11 8.48
C ALA A 78 -17.15 7.58 7.07
N LEU A 79 -16.20 8.20 6.36
CA LEU A 79 -15.83 7.82 4.99
C LEU A 79 -14.58 6.94 4.93
N LYS A 80 -13.83 6.79 6.04
CA LYS A 80 -12.59 5.99 6.12
C LYS A 80 -12.87 4.49 6.10
N ASN A 81 -13.40 4.00 4.98
CA ASN A 81 -13.63 2.57 4.75
C ASN A 81 -12.34 1.80 4.45
N HIS A 82 -12.44 0.48 4.32
CA HIS A 82 -11.29 -0.39 4.08
C HIS A 82 -10.50 0.00 2.80
N VAL A 83 -11.15 0.52 1.77
CA VAL A 83 -10.49 0.97 0.52
C VAL A 83 -9.59 2.17 0.78
N LEU A 84 -10.07 3.19 1.49
CA LEU A 84 -9.26 4.37 1.82
C LEU A 84 -8.11 4.06 2.75
N TRP A 85 -8.31 3.17 3.73
CA TRP A 85 -7.21 2.67 4.56
C TRP A 85 -6.17 1.90 3.75
N THR A 86 -6.60 1.03 2.83
CA THR A 86 -5.69 0.31 1.93
C THR A 86 -4.85 1.28 1.11
N MET A 87 -5.48 2.28 0.50
CA MET A 87 -4.82 3.31 -0.31
C MET A 87 -3.82 4.10 0.54
N PHE A 88 -4.21 4.50 1.74
CA PHE A 88 -3.37 5.26 2.65
C PHE A 88 -2.14 4.47 3.13
N ILE A 89 -2.33 3.22 3.56
CA ILE A 89 -1.25 2.31 3.96
C ILE A 89 -0.29 2.05 2.78
N THR A 90 -0.84 1.85 1.58
CA THR A 90 -0.04 1.68 0.35
C THR A 90 0.76 2.93 0.01
N GLY A 91 0.17 4.11 0.20
CA GLY A 91 0.85 5.39 0.01
C GLY A 91 2.04 5.56 0.94
N LEU A 92 1.89 5.19 2.22
CA LEU A 92 2.96 5.21 3.21
C LEU A 92 4.11 4.25 2.84
N THR A 93 3.80 2.99 2.54
CA THR A 93 4.84 2.00 2.19
C THR A 93 5.62 2.39 0.93
N LYS A 94 4.93 2.90 -0.10
CA LYS A 94 5.58 3.42 -1.32
C LYS A 94 6.49 4.63 -1.09
N ASN A 95 6.27 5.35 0.02
CA ASN A 95 7.08 6.49 0.45
C ASN A 95 8.17 6.12 1.46
N GLY A 96 8.37 4.83 1.74
CA GLY A 96 9.38 4.36 2.70
C GLY A 96 8.96 4.50 4.16
N GLU A 97 7.72 4.92 4.42
CA GLU A 97 7.17 5.13 5.77
C GLU A 97 6.65 3.82 6.37
N THR A 98 7.47 2.77 6.36
CA THR A 98 7.03 1.42 6.71
C THR A 98 6.60 1.30 8.18
N CYS A 99 7.30 1.95 9.11
CA CYS A 99 6.91 1.96 10.53
C CYS A 99 5.53 2.60 10.72
N THR A 100 5.33 3.78 10.13
CA THR A 100 4.03 4.48 10.14
C THR A 100 2.94 3.62 9.47
N ALA A 101 3.25 2.93 8.36
CA ALA A 101 2.30 2.02 7.72
C ALA A 101 1.86 0.86 8.65
N MET A 102 2.79 0.28 9.41
CA MET A 102 2.48 -0.76 10.40
C MET A 102 1.59 -0.25 11.53
N GLU A 103 1.84 0.96 12.04
CA GLU A 103 0.99 1.59 13.05
C GLU A 103 -0.42 1.88 12.52
N ARG A 104 -0.52 2.34 11.27
CA ARG A 104 -1.81 2.60 10.61
C ARG A 104 -2.57 1.32 10.33
N PHE A 105 -1.90 0.24 9.95
CA PHE A 105 -2.52 -1.08 9.84
C PHE A 105 -3.06 -1.58 11.20
N ARG A 106 -2.29 -1.42 12.28
CA ARG A 106 -2.77 -1.73 13.64
C ARG A 106 -4.00 -0.91 14.01
N SER A 107 -3.97 0.39 13.72
CA SER A 107 -5.07 1.32 14.03
C SER A 107 -6.34 0.96 13.26
N MET A 108 -6.22 0.67 11.96
CA MET A 108 -7.32 0.17 11.12
C MET A 108 -8.00 -1.05 11.75
N ARG A 109 -7.21 -2.03 12.19
CA ARG A 109 -7.72 -3.25 12.83
C ARG A 109 -8.32 -3.00 14.21
N ALA A 110 -7.72 -2.13 15.02
CA ALA A 110 -8.23 -1.75 16.33
C ALA A 110 -9.59 -1.04 16.24
N LEU A 111 -9.85 -0.34 15.14
CA LEU A 111 -11.15 0.27 14.81
C LEU A 111 -12.18 -0.74 14.28
N GLY A 112 -11.83 -2.03 14.17
CA GLY A 112 -12.71 -3.06 13.61
C GLY A 112 -12.89 -2.98 12.08
N ILE A 113 -12.03 -2.22 11.40
CA ILE A 113 -12.09 -2.09 9.94
C ILE A 113 -11.32 -3.26 9.33
N GLU A 114 -12.03 -4.12 8.60
CA GLU A 114 -11.44 -5.29 7.96
C GLU A 114 -10.44 -4.91 6.87
N SER A 115 -9.25 -5.50 6.92
CA SER A 115 -8.26 -5.42 5.85
C SER A 115 -8.66 -6.29 4.67
N ASN A 116 -8.50 -5.80 3.45
CA ASN A 116 -8.64 -6.65 2.26
C ASN A 116 -7.33 -7.36 1.91
N GLN A 117 -7.39 -8.28 0.96
CA GLN A 117 -6.22 -9.00 0.44
C GLN A 117 -5.09 -8.04 -0.01
N PHE A 118 -5.43 -6.92 -0.65
CA PHE A 118 -4.45 -5.92 -1.09
C PHE A 118 -3.69 -5.29 0.08
N THR A 119 -4.38 -4.95 1.17
CA THR A 119 -3.76 -4.42 2.40
C THR A 119 -2.74 -5.41 2.96
N LEU A 120 -3.11 -6.70 3.02
CA LEU A 120 -2.23 -7.74 3.54
C LEU A 120 -0.99 -7.93 2.65
N LEU A 121 -1.15 -7.95 1.32
CA LEU A 121 -0.04 -8.02 0.38
C LEU A 121 0.92 -6.83 0.53
N THR A 122 0.38 -5.61 0.66
CA THR A 122 1.17 -4.40 0.91
C THR A 122 1.98 -4.53 2.20
N MET A 123 1.36 -4.99 3.28
CA MET A 123 2.04 -5.15 4.57
C MET A 123 3.08 -6.26 4.54
N LEU A 124 2.79 -7.42 3.93
CA LEU A 124 3.75 -8.52 3.78
C LEU A 124 4.99 -8.07 2.98
N SER A 125 4.79 -7.37 1.86
CA SER A 125 5.87 -6.84 1.04
C SER A 125 6.72 -5.81 1.78
N ALA A 126 6.08 -4.92 2.56
CA ALA A 126 6.78 -3.95 3.39
C ALA A 126 7.61 -4.63 4.48
N CYS A 127 7.05 -5.65 5.16
CA CYS A 127 7.79 -6.44 6.15
C CYS A 127 8.97 -7.19 5.54
N ALA A 128 8.80 -7.75 4.34
CA ALA A 128 9.85 -8.45 3.62
C ALA A 128 11.00 -7.49 3.25
N SER A 129 10.66 -6.27 2.83
CA SER A 129 11.64 -5.27 2.41
C SER A 129 12.45 -4.71 3.58
N GLU A 130 11.78 -4.45 4.72
CA GLU A 130 12.42 -3.98 5.95
C GLU A 130 12.93 -5.10 6.86
N ARG A 131 12.78 -6.36 6.45
CA ARG A 131 13.15 -7.57 7.22
C ARG A 131 12.53 -7.62 8.64
N VAL A 132 11.29 -7.16 8.79
CA VAL A 132 10.58 -7.12 10.08
C VAL A 132 9.75 -8.39 10.28
N LEU A 133 10.43 -9.50 10.53
CA LEU A 133 9.81 -10.84 10.63
C LEU A 133 8.68 -10.90 11.66
N ARG A 134 8.88 -10.33 12.86
CA ARG A 134 7.90 -10.40 13.94
C ARG A 134 6.55 -9.79 13.56
N PHE A 135 6.54 -8.67 12.85
CA PHE A 135 5.31 -8.06 12.36
C PHE A 135 4.77 -8.82 11.15
N GLY A 136 5.65 -9.27 10.25
CA GLY A 136 5.29 -10.14 9.13
C GLY A 136 4.51 -11.39 9.55
N CYS A 137 4.93 -12.06 10.64
CA CYS A 137 4.21 -13.21 11.21
C CYS A 137 2.82 -12.83 11.74
N GLN A 138 2.65 -11.64 12.31
CA GLN A 138 1.32 -11.15 12.72
C GLN A 138 0.43 -10.95 11.50
N VAL A 139 0.96 -10.37 10.42
CA VAL A 139 0.23 -10.20 9.16
C VAL A 139 -0.11 -11.55 8.54
N HIS A 140 0.82 -12.51 8.52
CA HIS A 140 0.56 -13.89 8.08
C HIS A 140 -0.61 -14.51 8.84
N GLY A 141 -0.62 -14.42 10.17
CA GLY A 141 -1.74 -14.90 10.99
C GLY A 141 -3.07 -14.23 10.62
N CYS A 142 -3.07 -12.92 10.34
CA CYS A 142 -4.26 -12.21 9.85
C CYS A 142 -4.72 -12.76 8.50
N THR A 143 -3.78 -12.98 7.59
CA THR A 143 -4.07 -13.49 6.25
C THR A 143 -4.72 -14.86 6.28
N MET A 144 -4.28 -15.74 7.18
CA MET A 144 -4.91 -17.04 7.41
C MET A 144 -6.30 -16.88 8.00
N TRP A 145 -6.46 -16.05 9.03
CA TRP A 145 -7.75 -15.81 9.69
C TRP A 145 -8.80 -15.24 8.74
N MET A 146 -8.41 -14.38 7.80
CA MET A 146 -9.31 -13.79 6.79
C MET A 146 -9.59 -14.70 5.59
N GLY A 147 -9.04 -15.92 5.55
CA GLY A 147 -9.28 -16.88 4.46
C GLY A 147 -8.54 -16.57 3.16
N PHE A 148 -7.53 -15.68 3.19
CA PHE A 148 -6.73 -15.35 2.01
C PHE A 148 -5.48 -16.24 1.84
N GLY A 149 -5.31 -17.24 2.71
CA GLY A 149 -4.10 -18.06 2.78
C GLY A 149 -3.79 -18.89 1.53
N SER A 150 -4.82 -19.34 0.82
CA SER A 150 -4.68 -20.11 -0.43
C SER A 150 -4.50 -19.22 -1.67
N SER A 151 -4.42 -17.90 -1.51
CA SER A 151 -4.21 -17.05 -2.68
C SER A 151 -2.76 -17.15 -3.18
N PRO A 152 -2.53 -17.42 -4.48
CA PRO A 152 -1.18 -17.47 -5.06
C PRO A 152 -0.35 -16.20 -4.81
N PHE A 153 -0.99 -15.03 -4.88
CA PHE A 153 -0.33 -13.74 -4.63
C PHE A 153 0.13 -13.61 -3.17
N VAL A 154 -0.69 -14.12 -2.24
CA VAL A 154 -0.38 -14.13 -0.81
C VAL A 154 0.75 -15.10 -0.52
N GLN A 155 0.68 -16.33 -1.05
CA GLN A 155 1.70 -17.36 -0.86
C GLN A 155 3.05 -16.88 -1.38
N SER A 156 3.09 -16.30 -2.59
CA SER A 156 4.30 -15.68 -3.14
C SER A 156 4.86 -14.56 -2.24
N SER A 157 3.98 -13.72 -1.68
CA SER A 157 4.39 -12.65 -0.76
C SER A 157 4.90 -13.18 0.59
N LEU A 158 4.33 -14.27 1.10
CA LEU A 158 4.78 -14.95 2.31
C LEU A 158 6.13 -15.64 2.12
N VAL A 159 6.34 -16.34 1.00
CA VAL A 159 7.65 -16.88 0.63
C VAL A 159 8.70 -15.76 0.59
N SER A 160 8.40 -14.65 -0.09
CA SER A 160 9.28 -13.48 -0.14
C SER A 160 9.60 -12.90 1.25
N LEU A 161 8.59 -12.80 2.13
CA LEU A 161 8.77 -12.37 3.52
C LEU A 161 9.77 -13.25 4.27
N TYR A 162 9.52 -14.55 4.30
CA TYR A 162 10.33 -15.49 5.07
C TYR A 162 11.74 -15.62 4.50
N SER A 163 11.89 -15.71 3.17
CA SER A 163 13.19 -15.77 2.51
C SER A 163 14.06 -14.52 2.79
N LYS A 164 13.47 -13.32 2.71
CA LYS A 164 14.21 -12.06 2.98
C LYS A 164 14.52 -11.84 4.46
N CYS A 165 13.74 -12.45 5.34
CA CYS A 165 13.98 -12.45 6.79
C CYS A 165 14.87 -13.62 7.24
N SER A 166 15.44 -14.38 6.31
CA SER A 166 16.35 -15.49 6.57
C SER A 166 15.71 -16.64 7.36
N ASP A 167 14.40 -16.84 7.19
CA ASP A 167 13.65 -17.96 7.76
C ASP A 167 13.30 -18.96 6.65
N PHE A 168 14.30 -19.77 6.27
CA PHE A 168 14.16 -20.73 5.17
C PHE A 168 13.08 -21.78 5.46
N SER A 169 13.02 -22.28 6.69
CA SER A 169 12.07 -23.32 7.08
C SER A 169 10.62 -22.87 6.85
N SER A 170 10.27 -21.66 7.28
CA SER A 170 8.94 -21.11 7.04
C SER A 170 8.69 -20.81 5.55
N ALA A 171 9.71 -20.33 4.82
CA ALA A 171 9.59 -20.08 3.38
C ALA A 171 9.28 -21.37 2.60
N LYS A 172 10.03 -22.45 2.89
CA LYS A 172 9.83 -23.77 2.28
C LYS A 172 8.47 -24.36 2.67
N GLN A 173 8.07 -24.22 3.93
CA GLN A 173 6.76 -24.69 4.39
C GLN A 173 5.61 -24.02 3.63
N VAL A 174 5.63 -22.68 3.52
CA VAL A 174 4.60 -21.94 2.78
C VAL A 174 4.55 -22.39 1.32
N PHE A 175 5.71 -22.56 0.69
CA PHE A 175 5.80 -23.05 -0.69
C PHE A 175 5.22 -24.46 -0.85
N GLN A 176 5.57 -25.40 0.02
CA GLN A 176 5.06 -26.78 -0.05
C GLN A 176 3.55 -26.89 0.24
N THR A 177 3.00 -25.99 1.05
CA THR A 177 1.55 -25.91 1.30
C THR A 177 0.77 -25.21 0.19
N SER A 178 1.47 -24.62 -0.78
CA SER A 178 0.83 -23.97 -1.91
C SER A 178 0.66 -24.93 -3.06
N ASP A 179 -0.45 -24.80 -3.82
CA ASP A 179 -0.67 -25.53 -5.07
C ASP A 179 0.25 -25.02 -6.22
N LEU A 180 1.38 -24.41 -5.87
CA LEU A 180 2.32 -23.75 -6.76
C LEU A 180 3.45 -24.72 -7.16
N ASP A 181 3.07 -25.83 -7.79
CA ASP A 181 4.03 -26.84 -8.28
C ASP A 181 4.33 -26.63 -9.77
N ASP A 182 4.83 -25.44 -10.09
CA ASP A 182 5.21 -25.06 -11.44
C ASP A 182 6.62 -24.43 -11.48
N PRO A 183 7.35 -24.53 -12.61
CA PRO A 183 8.71 -24.01 -12.70
C PRO A 183 8.85 -22.51 -12.38
N VAL A 184 7.82 -21.70 -12.61
CA VAL A 184 7.85 -20.26 -12.29
C VAL A 184 7.90 -20.06 -10.78
N SER A 185 7.11 -20.84 -10.04
CA SER A 185 7.03 -20.77 -8.58
C SER A 185 8.32 -21.26 -7.91
N TRP A 186 8.90 -22.37 -8.38
CA TRP A 186 10.22 -22.85 -7.93
C TRP A 186 11.33 -21.83 -8.20
N ASN A 187 11.37 -21.25 -9.41
CA ASN A 187 12.31 -20.19 -9.74
C ASN A 187 12.14 -18.97 -8.82
N ALA A 188 10.90 -18.59 -8.51
CA ALA A 188 10.62 -17.48 -7.59
C ALA A 188 11.13 -17.78 -6.17
N LEU A 189 10.93 -19.00 -5.66
CA LEU A 189 11.46 -19.43 -4.36
C LEU A 189 12.99 -19.36 -4.34
N ILE A 190 13.68 -19.96 -5.30
CA ILE A 190 15.14 -19.97 -5.39
C ILE A 190 15.69 -18.55 -5.49
N VAL A 191 15.12 -17.72 -6.37
CA VAL A 191 15.52 -16.30 -6.50
C VAL A 191 15.27 -15.53 -5.21
N SER A 192 14.18 -15.81 -4.49
CA SER A 192 13.89 -15.16 -3.20
C SER A 192 14.91 -15.54 -2.12
N CYS A 193 15.32 -16.82 -2.06
CA CYS A 193 16.34 -17.31 -1.12
C CYS A 193 17.72 -16.72 -1.47
N ALA A 194 18.08 -16.73 -2.75
CA ALA A 194 19.34 -16.18 -3.24
C ALA A 194 19.46 -14.66 -3.03
N ARG A 195 18.35 -13.92 -3.13
CA ARG A 195 18.29 -12.47 -2.80
C ARG A 195 18.21 -12.20 -1.30
N GLY A 196 17.80 -13.18 -0.51
CA GLY A 196 17.90 -13.17 0.94
C GLY A 196 19.35 -13.41 1.36
N THR A 197 19.53 -13.95 2.56
CA THR A 197 20.84 -14.43 3.04
C THR A 197 20.89 -15.96 3.10
N LEU A 198 20.10 -16.63 2.26
CA LEU A 198 19.86 -18.08 2.26
C LEU A 198 20.48 -18.75 1.02
N HIS A 199 21.76 -18.47 0.77
CA HIS A 199 22.43 -18.91 -0.47
C HIS A 199 22.61 -20.43 -0.52
N GLU A 200 22.98 -21.07 0.60
CA GLU A 200 23.11 -22.52 0.68
C GLU A 200 21.76 -23.22 0.50
N ASP A 201 20.71 -22.67 1.12
CA ASP A 201 19.36 -23.20 0.97
C ASP A 201 18.87 -23.08 -0.47
N ALA A 202 19.15 -21.96 -1.14
CA ALA A 202 18.84 -21.78 -2.57
C ALA A 202 19.52 -22.85 -3.44
N LEU A 203 20.77 -23.22 -3.13
CA LEU A 203 21.48 -24.30 -3.83
C LEU A 203 20.88 -25.68 -3.53
N SER A 204 20.40 -25.91 -2.30
CA SER A 204 19.75 -27.16 -1.91
C SER A 204 18.41 -27.40 -2.61
N LEU A 205 17.72 -26.33 -3.04
CA LEU A 205 16.44 -26.42 -3.75
C LEU A 205 16.59 -26.79 -5.24
N PHE A 206 17.73 -26.51 -5.88
CA PHE A 206 17.91 -26.81 -7.31
C PHE A 206 17.72 -28.29 -7.66
N PRO A 207 18.28 -29.26 -6.91
CA PRO A 207 18.03 -30.69 -7.15
C PRO A 207 16.57 -31.10 -6.91
N GLU A 208 15.84 -30.41 -6.03
CA GLU A 208 14.44 -30.74 -5.70
C GLU A 208 13.48 -30.39 -6.86
N MET A 209 13.86 -29.49 -7.77
CA MET A 209 13.07 -29.14 -8.97
C MET A 209 12.95 -30.28 -10.01
N HIS A 210 13.74 -31.33 -9.91
CA HIS A 210 13.83 -32.40 -10.92
C HIS A 210 12.88 -33.59 -10.68
N HIS A 211 11.75 -33.37 -10.02
CA HIS A 211 10.69 -34.36 -9.84
C HIS A 211 9.36 -33.90 -10.41
#